data_AF-W9AUR9-F1
#
_entry.id   AF-W9AUR9-F1
#
_cell.length_a   1.000
_cell.length_b   1.000
_cell.length_c   1.000
_cell.angle_alpha   90.00
_cell.angle_beta   90.00
_cell.angle_gamma   90.00
#
_symmetry.space_group_name_H-M   'P 1'
#
loop_
_entity.id
_entity.type
_entity.pdbx_description
1 polymer ?
#
loop_
_entity_poly.entity_id
_entity_poly.type
_entity_poly.pdbx_seq_one_letter_code
_entity_poly.pdbx_strand_id
1 'polypeptide(L)'
;MTTSTGQDRPGAELVTWLAALRTLSAEASAETDLPEVLCLVADTARTLLGFDFCGVLIPNTDRDRLLVQGWSGLSEEYVRRVNSDRAIRLDSGSPSSQAFHRGEPVAIRDVRVEPEFALWAGVARDQGYRAIVAVPLVAGTEVLGTLNGYYASVHTFTRYEIERLILLANHAAIAVTSARRLDELRTMTGSLREQRDALARSEQIHERLLAVTLRSGGIGGIAAALSDLIGRAVLIDDARQVELARAGDDIEFPSAAIRSGIPDDDSTATVVPVRDAEGAATGWLVANVRLGHEVAARIWFPGAVGALDALQVRAVEHASIVVSVELLREQTAAEVERRLRGELLADVLTGGASLSPQLLERAQRLGHDLTVAHVAIVATVTGPGEAALRRAWQRALAVVTQLASAFAPRPLVATHGGALVVLWPDTAAADEPPGVLVHRVMARVAPEITATVAVSDSQPAGGGESYRIAKGALDIALQAGRTGTVVTLDDLGIVGLLLQLDDPVKLTAFAGRTLGPLLDYDADHRTELMSTLRTYFACKQDRSATAAALVVHPNTVAQRLRRIEHLCAVDLADPGVTTQFSAALMVHDIAARR
;
A
#
# COMPACT_ATOMS: atom_id res chain seq x y z
N MET A 1 -80.05 58.77 -32.17
CA MET A 1 -80.46 58.49 -30.78
C MET A 1 -80.36 56.98 -30.59
N THR A 2 -79.26 56.47 -29.99
CA THR A 2 -79.13 56.14 -28.54
C THR A 2 -80.21 55.13 -28.11
N THR A 3 -79.96 53.97 -27.49
CA THR A 3 -78.83 53.46 -26.69
C THR A 3 -79.13 52.02 -26.23
N SER A 4 -78.07 51.25 -25.94
CA SER A 4 -77.89 50.33 -24.80
C SER A 4 -78.74 49.05 -24.65
N THR A 5 -78.08 47.88 -24.64
CA THR A 5 -77.74 47.10 -23.41
C THR A 5 -77.16 45.72 -23.79
N GLY A 6 -75.83 45.55 -23.65
CA GLY A 6 -75.15 44.26 -23.67
C GLY A 6 -74.60 43.97 -22.27
N GLN A 7 -75.19 43.00 -21.59
CA GLN A 7 -74.81 42.53 -20.26
C GLN A 7 -73.51 41.70 -20.32
N ASP A 8 -72.41 42.25 -19.82
CA ASP A 8 -71.22 41.46 -19.44
C ASP A 8 -71.55 40.59 -18.23
N ARG A 9 -71.35 39.27 -18.35
CA ARG A 9 -71.62 38.29 -17.29
C ARG A 9 -70.33 38.03 -16.48
N PRO A 10 -70.22 38.49 -15.21
CA PRO A 10 -69.03 38.34 -14.38
C PRO A 10 -68.62 36.88 -14.07
N GLY A 11 -69.48 35.89 -14.32
CA GLY A 11 -69.16 34.48 -14.14
C GLY A 11 -68.25 33.88 -15.23
N ALA A 12 -68.26 34.43 -16.44
CA ALA A 12 -67.43 33.91 -17.55
C ALA A 12 -65.95 34.28 -17.38
N GLU A 13 -65.66 35.49 -16.89
CA GLU A 13 -64.29 35.94 -16.61
C GLU A 13 -63.64 35.13 -15.48
N LEU A 14 -64.38 34.82 -14.41
CA LEU A 14 -63.89 34.04 -13.29
C LEU A 14 -63.51 32.60 -13.70
N VAL A 15 -64.29 31.98 -14.59
CA VAL A 15 -64.01 30.62 -15.10
C VAL A 15 -62.74 30.61 -15.95
N THR A 16 -62.55 31.59 -16.83
CA THR A 16 -61.33 31.74 -17.64
C THR A 16 -60.10 31.97 -16.76
N TRP A 17 -60.23 32.79 -15.71
CA TRP A 17 -59.15 33.03 -14.75
C TRP A 17 -58.76 31.77 -13.98
N LEU A 18 -59.73 31.04 -13.43
CA LEU A 18 -59.48 29.79 -12.70
C LEU A 18 -58.88 28.70 -13.60
N ALA A 19 -59.31 28.61 -14.86
CA ALA A 19 -58.74 27.69 -15.83
C ALA A 19 -57.26 27.97 -16.10
N ALA A 20 -56.91 29.25 -16.30
CA ALA A 20 -55.52 29.64 -16.54
C ALA A 20 -54.61 29.41 -15.32
N LEU A 21 -55.09 29.71 -14.11
CA LEU A 21 -54.34 29.39 -12.87
C LEU A 21 -54.15 27.88 -12.70
N ARG A 22 -55.15 27.07 -13.05
CA ARG A 22 -55.03 25.61 -13.01
C ARG A 22 -53.99 25.10 -14.00
N THR A 23 -53.96 25.63 -15.22
CA THR A 23 -52.94 25.28 -16.23
C THR A 23 -51.54 25.65 -15.73
N LEU A 24 -51.35 26.85 -15.18
CA LEU A 24 -50.07 27.26 -14.60
C LEU A 24 -49.58 26.33 -13.48
N SER A 25 -50.48 25.94 -12.56
CA SER A 25 -50.12 24.99 -11.51
C SER A 25 -49.84 23.59 -12.03
N ALA A 26 -50.60 23.12 -13.03
CA ALA A 26 -50.42 21.80 -13.62
C ALA A 26 -49.07 21.69 -14.34
N GLU A 27 -48.73 22.70 -15.15
CA GLU A 27 -47.50 22.72 -15.92
C GLU A 27 -46.26 22.85 -15.02
N ALA A 28 -46.36 23.66 -13.95
CA ALA A 28 -45.28 23.79 -12.97
C ALA A 28 -45.07 22.54 -12.09
N SER A 29 -46.07 21.66 -12.02
CA SER A 29 -45.98 20.37 -11.34
C SER A 29 -45.64 19.23 -12.30
N ALA A 30 -45.67 19.49 -13.61
CA ALA A 30 -45.32 18.55 -14.65
C ALA A 30 -43.80 18.53 -14.89
N GLU A 31 -43.36 17.67 -15.80
CA GLU A 31 -41.94 17.51 -16.14
C GLU A 31 -41.35 18.67 -16.97
N THR A 32 -42.00 19.83 -16.95
CA THR A 32 -41.75 20.98 -17.82
C THR A 32 -40.56 21.82 -17.36
N ASP A 33 -39.76 22.30 -18.31
CA ASP A 33 -38.56 23.09 -18.02
C ASP A 33 -38.91 24.49 -17.52
N LEU A 34 -38.07 25.05 -16.63
CA LEU A 34 -38.29 26.36 -16.02
C LEU A 34 -38.54 27.50 -17.04
N PRO A 35 -37.78 27.63 -18.16
CA PRO A 35 -38.05 28.66 -19.17
C PRO A 35 -39.43 28.53 -19.82
N GLU A 36 -39.93 27.32 -20.03
CA GLU A 36 -41.26 27.08 -20.62
C GLU A 36 -42.37 27.52 -19.66
N VAL A 37 -42.22 27.23 -18.36
CA VAL A 37 -43.12 27.71 -17.32
C VAL A 37 -43.13 29.24 -17.26
N LEU A 38 -41.97 29.90 -17.36
CA LEU A 38 -41.87 31.36 -17.35
C LEU A 38 -42.51 32.01 -18.60
N CYS A 39 -42.37 31.40 -19.78
CA CYS A 39 -43.07 31.84 -20.98
C CYS A 39 -44.59 31.69 -20.84
N LEU A 40 -45.06 30.57 -20.29
CA LEU A 40 -46.48 30.34 -20.02
C LEU A 40 -47.07 31.38 -19.06
N VAL A 41 -46.32 31.78 -18.02
CA VAL A 41 -46.71 32.87 -17.12
C VAL A 41 -46.89 34.18 -17.88
N ALA A 42 -45.93 34.53 -18.74
CA ALA A 42 -45.99 35.76 -19.53
C ALA A 42 -47.15 35.76 -20.53
N ASP A 43 -47.38 34.65 -21.21
CA ASP A 43 -48.51 34.45 -22.13
C ASP A 43 -49.86 34.56 -21.41
N THR A 44 -49.96 33.96 -20.23
CA THR A 44 -51.15 34.00 -19.39
C THR A 44 -51.44 35.43 -18.93
N ALA A 45 -50.41 36.16 -18.47
CA ALA A 45 -50.55 37.55 -18.05
C ALA A 45 -50.99 38.45 -19.19
N ARG A 46 -50.38 38.30 -20.37
CA ARG A 46 -50.71 39.07 -21.56
C ARG A 46 -52.16 38.83 -22.00
N THR A 47 -52.59 37.57 -22.04
CA THR A 47 -53.92 37.19 -22.52
C THR A 47 -55.04 37.58 -21.56
N LEU A 48 -54.87 37.36 -20.25
CA LEU A 48 -55.92 37.61 -19.26
C LEU A 48 -56.06 39.09 -18.87
N LEU A 49 -54.97 39.85 -18.94
CA LEU A 49 -54.93 41.24 -18.49
C LEU A 49 -54.85 42.23 -19.65
N GLY A 50 -54.72 41.75 -20.89
CA GLY A 50 -54.80 42.55 -22.10
C GLY A 50 -53.53 43.37 -22.40
N PHE A 51 -52.38 43.01 -21.85
CA PHE A 51 -51.12 43.71 -22.14
C PHE A 51 -50.71 43.55 -23.61
N ASP A 52 -50.06 44.56 -24.18
CA ASP A 52 -49.47 44.44 -25.52
C ASP A 52 -48.25 43.50 -25.47
N PHE A 53 -47.47 43.61 -24.38
CA PHE A 53 -46.29 42.78 -24.12
C PHE A 53 -46.23 42.36 -22.66
N CYS A 54 -45.57 41.24 -22.38
CA CYS A 54 -45.28 40.79 -21.04
C CYS A 54 -43.88 40.17 -20.95
N GLY A 55 -43.21 40.38 -19.82
CA GLY A 55 -41.89 39.82 -19.54
C GLY A 55 -41.79 39.36 -18.09
N VAL A 56 -41.18 38.21 -17.88
CA VAL A 56 -40.83 37.66 -16.57
C VAL A 56 -39.32 37.76 -16.41
N LEU A 57 -38.89 38.49 -15.39
CA LEU A 57 -37.49 38.76 -15.14
C LEU A 57 -37.03 38.05 -13.86
N ILE A 58 -35.94 37.32 -13.97
CA ILE A 58 -35.35 36.51 -12.90
C ILE A 58 -33.92 37.01 -12.65
N PRO A 59 -33.47 37.15 -11.38
CA PRO A 59 -32.10 37.51 -11.08
C PRO A 59 -31.11 36.45 -11.56
N ASN A 60 -29.94 36.87 -12.02
CA ASN A 60 -28.82 35.98 -12.29
C ASN A 60 -28.26 35.36 -10.99
N THR A 61 -27.32 34.41 -11.13
CA THR A 61 -26.69 33.70 -10.01
C THR A 61 -26.09 34.63 -8.96
N ASP A 62 -25.43 35.72 -9.40
CA ASP A 62 -24.79 36.71 -8.52
C ASP A 62 -25.79 37.73 -7.91
N ARG A 63 -27.07 37.67 -8.32
CA ARG A 63 -28.14 38.60 -7.94
C ARG A 63 -27.76 40.08 -8.07
N ASP A 64 -27.04 40.44 -9.14
CA ASP A 64 -26.71 41.83 -9.46
C ASP A 64 -27.58 42.37 -10.62
N ARG A 65 -28.20 41.48 -11.40
CA ARG A 65 -28.96 41.82 -12.62
C ARG A 65 -30.23 40.97 -12.75
N LEU A 66 -31.29 41.57 -13.25
CA LEU A 66 -32.51 40.92 -13.70
C LEU A 66 -32.44 40.62 -15.21
N LEU A 67 -32.65 39.36 -15.56
CA LEU A 67 -32.64 38.83 -16.92
C LEU A 67 -34.05 38.43 -17.32
N VAL A 68 -34.46 38.74 -18.55
CA VAL A 68 -35.73 38.26 -19.11
C VAL A 68 -35.60 36.77 -19.40
N GLN A 69 -36.32 35.94 -18.65
CA GLN A 69 -36.27 34.47 -18.78
C GLN A 69 -37.57 33.86 -19.29
N GLY A 70 -38.67 34.62 -19.32
CA GLY A 70 -39.90 34.29 -20.02
C GLY A 70 -40.55 35.54 -20.58
N TRP A 71 -41.20 35.47 -21.74
CA TRP A 71 -41.83 36.64 -22.35
C TRP A 71 -42.97 36.28 -23.30
N SER A 72 -43.85 37.24 -23.53
CA SER A 72 -44.92 37.17 -24.52
C SER A 72 -45.06 38.50 -25.26
N GLY A 73 -45.10 38.45 -26.59
CA GLY A 73 -45.21 39.64 -27.45
C GLY A 73 -43.91 40.45 -27.59
N LEU A 74 -42.89 40.21 -26.77
CA LEU A 74 -41.55 40.80 -26.96
C LEU A 74 -40.80 40.10 -28.11
N SER A 75 -39.99 40.86 -28.86
CA SER A 75 -39.17 40.28 -29.94
C SER A 75 -37.94 39.58 -29.38
N GLU A 76 -37.52 38.48 -30.01
CA GLU A 76 -36.34 37.73 -29.57
C GLU A 76 -35.05 38.57 -29.61
N GLU A 77 -34.92 39.45 -30.61
CA GLU A 77 -33.79 40.38 -30.74
C GLU A 77 -33.75 41.39 -29.59
N TYR A 78 -34.91 41.85 -29.12
CA TYR A 78 -35.00 42.73 -27.95
C TYR A 78 -34.58 41.99 -26.67
N VAL A 79 -35.13 40.79 -26.44
CA VAL A 79 -34.80 39.96 -25.27
C VAL A 79 -33.31 39.65 -25.21
N ARG A 80 -32.71 39.25 -26.34
CA ARG A 80 -31.28 38.96 -26.42
C ARG A 80 -30.43 40.17 -26.06
N ARG A 81 -30.76 41.35 -26.61
CA ARG A 81 -30.05 42.62 -26.36
C ARG A 81 -30.18 43.10 -24.93
N VAL A 82 -31.37 42.94 -24.33
CA VAL A 82 -31.59 43.24 -22.91
C VAL A 82 -30.75 42.30 -22.05
N ASN A 83 -30.68 40.99 -22.36
CA ASN A 83 -29.93 40.05 -21.54
C ASN A 83 -28.40 40.14 -21.72
N SER A 84 -27.89 40.52 -22.90
CA SER A 84 -26.44 40.60 -23.17
C SER A 84 -25.82 41.95 -22.84
N ASP A 85 -26.38 43.04 -23.37
CA ASP A 85 -25.69 44.34 -23.45
C ASP A 85 -26.29 45.38 -22.48
N ARG A 86 -27.54 45.17 -22.05
CA ARG A 86 -28.33 46.13 -21.25
C ARG A 86 -29.13 45.45 -20.13
N ALA A 87 -28.55 44.46 -19.47
CA ALA A 87 -29.23 43.75 -18.39
C ALA A 87 -29.64 44.72 -17.28
N ILE A 88 -30.84 44.56 -16.75
CA ILE A 88 -31.38 45.48 -15.75
C ILE A 88 -30.63 45.25 -14.44
N ARG A 89 -29.68 46.13 -14.12
CA ARG A 89 -28.98 46.05 -12.84
C ARG A 89 -29.95 46.30 -11.68
N LEU A 90 -29.75 45.59 -10.58
CA LEU A 90 -30.59 45.73 -9.40
C LEU A 90 -30.38 47.07 -8.67
N ASP A 91 -29.22 47.71 -8.83
CA ASP A 91 -28.93 49.07 -8.32
C ASP A 91 -29.45 50.22 -9.21
N SER A 92 -30.08 49.91 -10.34
CA SER A 92 -30.35 50.88 -11.40
C SER A 92 -31.57 51.78 -11.17
N GLY A 93 -32.38 51.50 -10.15
CA GLY A 93 -33.63 52.21 -9.89
C GLY A 93 -34.70 52.01 -10.97
N SER A 94 -34.53 51.03 -11.88
CA SER A 94 -35.55 50.69 -12.87
C SER A 94 -36.87 50.22 -12.21
N PRO A 95 -38.01 50.27 -12.92
CA PRO A 95 -39.29 49.85 -12.35
C PRO A 95 -39.27 48.39 -11.85
N SER A 96 -38.61 47.50 -12.60
CA SER A 96 -38.41 46.10 -12.22
C SER A 96 -37.48 45.93 -11.01
N SER A 97 -36.38 46.70 -10.96
CA SER A 97 -35.45 46.68 -9.82
C SER A 97 -36.12 47.20 -8.54
N GLN A 98 -36.89 48.28 -8.64
CA GLN A 98 -37.64 48.83 -7.52
C GLN A 98 -38.70 47.83 -7.02
N ALA A 99 -39.45 47.21 -7.92
CA ALA A 99 -40.43 46.18 -7.56
C ALA A 99 -39.76 44.95 -6.90
N PHE A 100 -38.60 44.53 -7.43
CA PHE A 100 -37.82 43.42 -6.88
C PHE A 100 -37.32 43.71 -5.45
N HIS A 101 -36.77 44.91 -5.21
CA HIS A 101 -36.22 45.28 -3.90
C HIS A 101 -37.27 45.61 -2.86
N ARG A 102 -38.34 46.32 -3.25
CA ARG A 102 -39.38 46.75 -2.33
C ARG A 102 -40.38 45.64 -2.02
N GLY A 103 -40.51 44.64 -2.90
CA GLY A 103 -41.58 43.66 -2.79
C GLY A 103 -42.97 44.28 -3.02
N GLU A 104 -43.03 45.41 -3.72
CA GLU A 104 -44.25 46.18 -3.99
C GLU A 104 -44.40 46.47 -5.49
N PRO A 105 -45.63 46.60 -6.02
CA PRO A 105 -45.87 46.90 -7.43
C PRO A 105 -45.40 48.33 -7.77
N VAL A 106 -44.78 48.49 -8.95
CA VAL A 106 -44.37 49.79 -9.50
C VAL A 106 -45.05 49.99 -10.85
N ALA A 107 -45.88 51.02 -10.97
CA ALA A 107 -46.66 51.31 -12.16
C ALA A 107 -46.33 52.71 -12.69
N ILE A 108 -46.06 52.80 -13.99
CA ILE A 108 -45.68 54.03 -14.67
C ILE A 108 -46.62 54.26 -15.85
N ARG A 109 -47.28 55.42 -15.84
CA ARG A 109 -48.28 55.80 -16.84
C ARG A 109 -47.68 56.05 -18.22
N ASP A 110 -46.55 56.76 -18.26
CA ASP A 110 -45.83 57.07 -19.49
C ASP A 110 -44.34 57.28 -19.19
N VAL A 111 -43.51 56.30 -19.55
CA VAL A 111 -42.05 56.27 -19.30
C VAL A 111 -41.33 57.43 -20.01
N ARG A 112 -41.96 58.10 -20.98
CA ARG A 112 -41.35 59.22 -21.72
C ARG A 112 -41.42 60.55 -20.99
N VAL A 113 -42.33 60.71 -20.04
CA VAL A 113 -42.58 61.99 -19.37
C VAL A 113 -42.23 61.98 -17.88
N GLU A 114 -42.05 60.79 -17.27
CA GLU A 114 -41.66 60.66 -15.87
C GLU A 114 -40.15 60.91 -15.68
N PRO A 115 -39.73 62.00 -15.01
CA PRO A 115 -38.32 62.38 -14.89
C PRO A 115 -37.46 61.32 -14.16
N GLU A 116 -38.06 60.63 -13.19
CA GLU A 116 -37.41 59.57 -12.40
C GLU A 116 -36.97 58.38 -13.26
N PHE A 117 -37.63 58.17 -14.42
CA PHE A 117 -37.37 57.03 -15.31
C PHE A 117 -36.82 57.44 -16.69
N ALA A 118 -36.34 58.69 -16.83
CA ALA A 118 -35.83 59.23 -18.08
C ALA A 118 -34.69 58.39 -18.70
N LEU A 119 -33.87 57.74 -17.88
CA LEU A 119 -32.80 56.83 -18.30
C LEU A 119 -33.34 55.58 -19.04
N TRP A 120 -34.61 55.23 -18.84
CA TRP A 120 -35.26 54.05 -19.43
C TRP A 120 -36.14 54.37 -20.64
N ALA A 121 -36.35 55.66 -20.94
CA ALA A 121 -37.15 56.11 -22.07
C ALA A 121 -36.57 55.67 -23.43
N GLY A 122 -35.24 55.46 -23.52
CA GLY A 122 -34.58 54.91 -24.71
C GLY A 122 -34.93 53.43 -24.94
N VAL A 123 -34.85 52.61 -23.90
CA VAL A 123 -35.19 51.17 -23.96
C VAL A 123 -36.68 50.97 -24.26
N ALA A 124 -37.54 51.79 -23.66
CA ALA A 124 -38.97 51.79 -23.94
C ALA A 124 -39.30 52.16 -25.40
N ARG A 125 -38.54 53.09 -25.99
CA ARG A 125 -38.69 53.49 -27.40
C ARG A 125 -38.25 52.38 -28.35
N ASP A 126 -37.16 51.69 -28.05
CA ASP A 126 -36.62 50.61 -28.87
C ASP A 126 -37.60 49.43 -28.98
N GLN A 127 -38.31 49.10 -27.88
CA GLN A 127 -39.33 48.03 -27.86
C GLN A 127 -40.74 48.49 -28.26
N GLY A 128 -41.02 49.79 -28.18
CA GLY A 128 -42.31 50.37 -28.57
C GLY A 128 -43.38 50.40 -27.47
N TYR A 129 -43.00 50.35 -26.18
CA TYR A 129 -43.94 50.56 -25.08
C TYR A 129 -43.89 51.99 -24.51
N ARG A 130 -44.98 52.39 -23.84
CA ARG A 130 -45.12 53.69 -23.16
C ARG A 130 -45.50 53.54 -21.70
N ALA A 131 -46.39 52.62 -21.35
CA ALA A 131 -46.73 52.33 -19.97
C ALA A 131 -46.14 50.98 -19.53
N ILE A 132 -45.74 50.88 -18.26
CA ILE A 132 -45.22 49.65 -17.66
C ILE A 132 -45.77 49.49 -16.24
N VAL A 133 -46.14 48.26 -15.89
CA VAL A 133 -46.34 47.84 -14.50
C VAL A 133 -45.42 46.67 -14.22
N ALA A 134 -44.65 46.75 -13.15
CA ALA A 134 -43.80 45.68 -12.65
C ALA A 134 -44.33 45.24 -11.29
N VAL A 135 -44.63 43.95 -11.14
CA VAL A 135 -45.02 43.36 -9.85
C VAL A 135 -44.00 42.30 -9.44
N PRO A 136 -43.71 42.15 -8.14
CA PRO A 136 -42.78 41.13 -7.67
C PRO A 136 -43.39 39.72 -7.74
N LEU A 137 -42.56 38.73 -8.05
CA LEU A 137 -42.87 37.31 -7.88
C LEU A 137 -42.44 36.90 -6.47
N VAL A 138 -43.36 36.86 -5.51
CA VAL A 138 -43.03 36.60 -4.09
C VAL A 138 -43.36 35.17 -3.71
N ALA A 139 -42.38 34.44 -3.16
CA ALA A 139 -42.58 33.12 -2.55
C ALA A 139 -42.11 33.16 -1.09
N GLY A 140 -43.06 33.12 -0.15
CA GLY A 140 -42.77 33.29 1.27
C GLY A 140 -42.20 34.69 1.55
N THR A 141 -40.96 34.78 2.02
CA THR A 141 -40.25 36.04 2.29
C THR A 141 -39.28 36.44 1.19
N GLU A 142 -39.17 35.66 0.11
CA GLU A 142 -38.21 35.89 -0.97
C GLU A 142 -38.90 36.43 -2.22
N VAL A 143 -38.30 37.44 -2.85
CA VAL A 143 -38.69 37.91 -4.18
C VAL A 143 -37.86 37.17 -5.22
N LEU A 144 -38.53 36.31 -5.99
CA LEU A 144 -37.91 35.42 -6.98
C LEU A 144 -37.58 36.12 -8.30
N GLY A 145 -38.17 37.29 -8.54
CA GLY A 145 -38.12 38.00 -9.81
C GLY A 145 -39.26 39.01 -9.94
N THR A 146 -39.50 39.52 -11.14
CA THR A 146 -40.65 40.40 -11.43
C THR A 146 -41.44 39.92 -12.64
N LEU A 147 -42.76 40.17 -12.61
CA LEU A 147 -43.66 40.04 -13.74
C LEU A 147 -44.02 41.43 -14.24
N ASN A 148 -43.69 41.72 -15.49
CA ASN A 148 -43.83 43.03 -16.09
C ASN A 148 -44.89 43.00 -17.20
N GLY A 149 -45.86 43.90 -17.12
CA GLY A 149 -46.85 44.16 -18.16
C GLY A 149 -46.58 45.50 -18.84
N TYR A 150 -46.76 45.56 -20.16
CA TYR A 150 -46.45 46.74 -20.96
C TYR A 150 -47.62 47.10 -21.89
N TYR A 151 -47.83 48.40 -22.10
CA TYR A 151 -48.72 48.94 -23.13
C TYR A 151 -47.96 49.84 -24.09
N ALA A 152 -48.29 49.77 -25.38
CA ALA A 152 -47.77 50.64 -26.44
C ALA A 152 -48.31 52.09 -26.33
N SER A 153 -49.47 52.26 -25.70
CA SER A 153 -50.10 53.55 -25.41
C SER A 153 -49.85 54.01 -23.97
N VAL A 154 -50.15 55.29 -23.71
CA VAL A 154 -50.26 55.80 -22.33
C VAL A 154 -51.39 55.06 -21.64
N HIS A 155 -51.15 54.54 -20.44
CA HIS A 155 -52.16 53.80 -19.67
C HIS A 155 -52.12 54.20 -18.20
N THR A 156 -53.28 54.33 -17.56
CA THR A 156 -53.35 54.56 -16.11
C THR A 156 -53.82 53.28 -15.44
N PHE A 157 -52.91 52.59 -14.77
CA PHE A 157 -53.20 51.34 -14.09
C PHE A 157 -54.14 51.57 -12.91
N THR A 158 -55.28 50.93 -12.94
CA THR A 158 -56.24 50.90 -11.84
C THR A 158 -55.77 49.96 -10.74
N ARG A 159 -56.26 50.18 -9.52
CA ARG A 159 -56.01 49.28 -8.38
C ARG A 159 -56.44 47.83 -8.70
N TYR A 160 -57.56 47.67 -9.40
CA TYR A 160 -58.07 46.37 -9.82
C TYR A 160 -57.14 45.64 -10.81
N GLU A 161 -56.56 46.35 -11.78
CA GLU A 161 -55.58 45.76 -12.71
C GLU A 161 -54.30 45.31 -11.98
N ILE A 162 -53.79 46.14 -11.06
CA ILE A 162 -52.61 45.82 -10.26
C ILE A 162 -52.88 44.61 -9.36
N GLU A 163 -54.02 44.57 -8.68
CA GLU A 163 -54.40 43.44 -7.79
C GLU A 163 -54.52 42.11 -8.55
N ARG A 164 -55.10 42.11 -9.76
CA ARG A 164 -55.16 40.90 -10.60
C ARG A 164 -53.78 40.45 -11.08
N LEU A 165 -52.91 41.40 -11.43
CA LEU A 165 -51.54 41.09 -11.82
C LEU A 165 -50.73 40.53 -10.64
N ILE A 166 -50.90 41.07 -9.43
CA ILE A 166 -50.32 40.54 -8.20
C ILE A 166 -50.81 39.12 -7.93
N LEU A 167 -52.12 38.85 -8.09
CA LEU A 167 -52.68 37.52 -7.91
C LEU A 167 -52.02 36.50 -8.85
N LEU A 168 -51.85 36.86 -10.13
CA LEU A 168 -51.16 36.02 -11.09
C LEU A 168 -49.67 35.86 -10.76
N ALA A 169 -49.01 36.93 -10.33
CA ALA A 169 -47.60 36.91 -9.94
C ALA A 169 -47.34 36.02 -8.71
N ASN A 170 -48.23 36.03 -7.71
CA ASN A 170 -48.16 35.14 -6.56
C ASN A 170 -48.30 33.67 -6.99
N HIS A 171 -49.23 33.39 -7.91
CA HIS A 171 -49.42 32.04 -8.42
C HIS A 171 -48.25 31.56 -9.28
N ALA A 172 -47.71 32.47 -10.10
CA ALA A 172 -46.49 32.24 -10.87
C ALA A 172 -45.26 32.00 -9.98
N ALA A 173 -45.15 32.69 -8.84
CA ALA A 173 -44.06 32.48 -7.89
C ALA A 173 -44.07 31.07 -7.27
N ILE A 174 -45.26 30.52 -6.99
CA ILE A 174 -45.43 29.14 -6.53
C ILE A 174 -45.00 28.15 -7.63
N ALA A 175 -45.45 28.39 -8.87
CA ALA A 175 -45.09 27.59 -10.03
C ALA A 175 -43.57 27.55 -10.26
N VAL A 176 -42.93 28.72 -10.28
CA VAL A 176 -41.48 28.86 -10.47
C VAL A 176 -40.69 28.17 -9.35
N THR A 177 -41.13 28.27 -8.10
CA THR A 177 -40.50 27.59 -6.96
C THR A 177 -40.57 26.07 -7.10
N SER A 178 -41.72 25.57 -7.53
CA SER A 178 -41.96 24.12 -7.71
C SER A 178 -41.07 23.56 -8.82
N ALA A 179 -41.03 24.23 -9.97
CA ALA A 179 -40.17 23.85 -11.10
C ALA A 179 -38.67 23.87 -10.72
N ARG A 180 -38.20 24.92 -10.02
CA ARG A 180 -36.79 25.00 -9.56
C ARG A 180 -36.40 23.86 -8.63
N ARG A 181 -37.24 23.54 -7.62
CA ARG A 181 -36.95 22.45 -6.68
C ARG A 181 -36.93 21.09 -7.36
N LEU A 182 -37.81 20.88 -8.34
CA LEU A 182 -37.86 19.64 -9.10
C LEU A 182 -36.59 19.45 -9.93
N ASP A 183 -36.10 20.52 -10.56
CA ASP A 183 -34.85 20.52 -11.34
C ASP A 183 -33.60 20.27 -10.46
N GLU A 184 -33.54 20.91 -9.29
CA GLU A 184 -32.49 20.67 -8.28
C GLU A 184 -32.46 19.21 -7.82
N LEU A 185 -33.63 18.62 -7.52
CA LEU A 185 -33.74 17.22 -7.13
C LEU A 185 -33.29 16.27 -8.26
N ARG A 186 -33.61 16.56 -9.52
CA ARG A 186 -33.16 15.77 -10.68
C ARG A 186 -31.65 15.80 -10.81
N THR A 187 -31.07 16.99 -10.75
CA THR A 187 -29.61 17.17 -10.86
C THR A 187 -28.88 16.41 -9.74
N MET A 188 -29.36 16.54 -8.50
CA MET A 188 -28.79 15.80 -7.36
C MET A 188 -28.95 14.28 -7.49
N THR A 189 -30.15 13.80 -7.87
CA THR A 189 -30.39 12.36 -8.02
C THR A 189 -29.62 11.75 -9.18
N GLY A 190 -29.41 12.49 -10.27
CA GLY A 190 -28.53 12.09 -11.37
C GLY A 190 -27.08 11.90 -10.90
N SER A 191 -26.51 12.92 -10.26
CA SER A 191 -25.14 12.88 -9.72
C SER A 191 -24.96 11.75 -8.69
N LEU A 192 -25.91 11.56 -7.77
CA LEU A 192 -25.87 10.47 -6.80
C LEU A 192 -25.92 9.08 -7.46
N ARG A 193 -26.72 8.91 -8.51
CA ARG A 193 -26.76 7.65 -9.27
C ARG A 193 -25.42 7.37 -9.95
N GLU A 194 -24.82 8.37 -10.58
CA GLU A 194 -23.50 8.23 -11.21
C GLU A 194 -22.42 7.83 -10.20
N GLN A 195 -22.39 8.50 -9.04
CA GLN A 195 -21.47 8.17 -7.96
C GLN A 195 -21.70 6.76 -7.41
N ARG A 196 -22.96 6.37 -7.16
CA ARG A 196 -23.31 5.03 -6.69
C ARG A 196 -22.89 3.96 -7.69
N ASP A 197 -23.18 4.16 -8.97
CA ASP A 197 -22.86 3.20 -10.02
C ASP A 197 -21.33 3.09 -10.22
N ALA A 198 -20.59 4.19 -10.03
CA ALA A 198 -19.13 4.15 -9.98
C ALA A 198 -18.60 3.37 -8.77
N LEU A 199 -19.19 3.54 -7.58
CA LEU A 199 -18.78 2.82 -6.37
C LEU A 199 -19.07 1.32 -6.48
N ALA A 200 -20.30 0.95 -6.87
CA ALA A 200 -20.72 -0.44 -7.03
C ALA A 200 -19.83 -1.20 -8.03
N ARG A 201 -19.40 -0.54 -9.11
CA ARG A 201 -18.43 -1.12 -10.06
C ARG A 201 -17.05 -1.36 -9.44
N SER A 202 -16.58 -0.44 -8.59
CA SER A 202 -15.31 -0.61 -7.86
C SER A 202 -15.38 -1.78 -6.88
N GLU A 203 -16.47 -1.86 -6.11
CA GLU A 203 -16.71 -2.95 -5.16
C GLU A 203 -16.79 -4.30 -5.87
N GLN A 204 -17.51 -4.39 -7.00
CA GLN A 204 -17.62 -5.63 -7.77
C GLN A 204 -16.26 -6.12 -8.31
N ILE A 205 -15.39 -5.21 -8.78
CA ILE A 205 -14.02 -5.54 -9.18
C ILE A 205 -13.26 -6.11 -8.00
N HIS A 206 -13.31 -5.43 -6.85
CA HIS A 206 -12.60 -5.84 -5.65
C HIS A 206 -13.07 -7.21 -5.16
N GLU A 207 -14.38 -7.45 -5.07
CA GLU A 207 -14.95 -8.75 -4.70
C GLU A 207 -14.56 -9.84 -5.67
N ARG A 208 -14.54 -9.57 -6.98
CA ARG A 208 -14.15 -10.57 -7.98
C ARG A 208 -12.69 -10.97 -7.83
N LEU A 209 -11.80 -10.02 -7.56
CA LEU A 209 -10.38 -10.27 -7.30
C LEU A 209 -10.17 -11.02 -5.97
N LEU A 210 -10.86 -10.62 -4.89
CA LEU A 210 -10.81 -11.31 -3.59
C LEU A 210 -11.41 -12.73 -3.64
N ALA A 211 -12.48 -12.94 -4.37
CA ALA A 211 -13.09 -14.26 -4.48
C ALA A 211 -12.17 -15.28 -5.16
N VAL A 212 -11.16 -14.82 -5.90
CA VAL A 212 -10.15 -15.69 -6.52
C VAL A 212 -9.06 -16.09 -5.53
N THR A 213 -8.67 -15.24 -4.58
CA THR A 213 -7.74 -15.62 -3.51
C THR A 213 -8.35 -16.66 -2.57
N LEU A 214 -9.63 -16.50 -2.21
CA LEU A 214 -10.36 -17.42 -1.32
C LEU A 214 -10.57 -18.81 -1.95
N ARG A 215 -10.65 -18.90 -3.28
CA ARG A 215 -10.80 -20.16 -4.04
C ARG A 215 -9.48 -20.89 -4.34
N SER A 216 -8.43 -20.59 -3.55
CA SER A 216 -7.11 -21.24 -3.63
C SER A 216 -6.23 -20.81 -4.82
N GLY A 217 -6.62 -19.78 -5.58
CA GLY A 217 -5.86 -19.35 -6.76
C GLY A 217 -4.52 -18.67 -6.44
N GLY A 218 -4.33 -18.18 -5.21
CA GLY A 218 -3.15 -17.40 -4.82
C GLY A 218 -2.87 -16.23 -5.77
N ILE A 219 -1.60 -15.87 -5.92
CA ILE A 219 -1.16 -14.81 -6.84
C ILE A 219 -1.46 -15.17 -8.31
N GLY A 220 -1.38 -16.46 -8.67
CA GLY A 220 -1.73 -16.97 -10.01
C GLY A 220 -3.16 -16.66 -10.43
N GLY A 221 -4.11 -16.88 -9.52
CA GLY A 221 -5.51 -16.57 -9.75
C GLY A 221 -5.76 -15.07 -9.87
N ILE A 222 -5.09 -14.25 -9.04
CA ILE A 222 -5.20 -12.79 -9.15
C ILE A 222 -4.71 -12.31 -10.53
N ALA A 223 -3.57 -12.83 -11.01
CA ALA A 223 -3.05 -12.50 -12.33
C ALA A 223 -4.06 -12.85 -13.44
N ALA A 224 -4.68 -14.03 -13.38
CA ALA A 224 -5.70 -14.44 -14.35
C ALA A 224 -6.94 -13.55 -14.32
N ALA A 225 -7.47 -13.25 -13.13
CA ALA A 225 -8.63 -12.39 -12.99
C ALA A 225 -8.35 -10.95 -13.43
N LEU A 226 -7.15 -10.43 -13.16
CA LEU A 226 -6.74 -9.12 -13.63
C LEU A 226 -6.60 -9.11 -15.16
N SER A 227 -5.98 -10.15 -15.74
CA SER A 227 -5.83 -10.31 -17.18
C SER A 227 -7.19 -10.30 -17.89
N ASP A 228 -8.18 -11.03 -17.36
CA ASP A 228 -9.56 -11.03 -17.86
C ASP A 228 -10.23 -9.64 -17.77
N LEU A 229 -9.97 -8.90 -16.68
CA LEU A 229 -10.57 -7.59 -16.44
C LEU A 229 -9.99 -6.50 -17.34
N ILE A 230 -8.68 -6.54 -17.60
CA ILE A 230 -8.03 -5.53 -18.45
C ILE A 230 -7.93 -5.96 -19.93
N GLY A 231 -8.15 -7.24 -20.23
CA GLY A 231 -8.03 -7.81 -21.56
C GLY A 231 -6.59 -7.81 -22.09
N ARG A 232 -5.60 -8.00 -21.21
CA ARG A 232 -4.17 -7.96 -21.54
C ARG A 232 -3.41 -9.00 -20.74
N ALA A 233 -2.27 -9.45 -21.27
CA ALA A 233 -1.37 -10.31 -20.52
C ALA A 233 -0.79 -9.57 -19.30
N VAL A 234 -0.67 -10.29 -18.19
CA VAL A 234 -0.21 -9.80 -16.89
C VAL A 234 0.93 -10.67 -16.40
N LEU A 235 1.99 -10.04 -15.89
CA LEU A 235 3.08 -10.67 -15.15
C LEU A 235 3.18 -10.02 -13.78
N ILE A 236 3.28 -10.83 -12.72
CA ILE A 236 3.52 -10.37 -11.35
C ILE A 236 4.88 -10.93 -10.92
N ASP A 237 5.81 -10.05 -10.54
CA ASP A 237 7.11 -10.44 -9.97
C ASP A 237 7.35 -9.81 -8.59
N ASP A 238 8.17 -10.47 -7.77
CA ASP A 238 8.55 -9.97 -6.46
C ASP A 238 9.65 -8.88 -6.54
N ALA A 239 9.99 -8.27 -5.41
CA ALA A 239 11.08 -7.29 -5.32
C ALA A 239 12.46 -7.83 -5.78
N ARG A 240 12.63 -9.15 -5.91
CA ARG A 240 13.84 -9.82 -6.42
C ARG A 240 13.69 -10.20 -7.90
N GLN A 241 12.65 -9.73 -8.58
CA GLN A 241 12.31 -10.00 -9.99
C GLN A 241 12.03 -11.47 -10.28
N VAL A 242 11.72 -12.25 -9.25
CA VAL A 242 11.26 -13.64 -9.41
C VAL A 242 9.79 -13.58 -9.82
N GLU A 243 9.48 -14.22 -10.94
CA GLU A 243 8.11 -14.36 -11.41
C GLU A 243 7.27 -15.13 -10.39
N LEU A 244 6.23 -14.47 -9.87
CA LEU A 244 5.26 -15.06 -8.95
C LEU A 244 4.07 -15.65 -9.71
N ALA A 245 3.64 -14.98 -10.77
CA ALA A 245 2.53 -15.42 -11.61
C ALA A 245 2.55 -14.74 -12.99
N ARG A 246 1.97 -15.42 -13.97
CA ARG A 246 1.69 -14.89 -15.31
C ARG A 246 0.34 -15.37 -15.79
N ALA A 247 -0.40 -14.51 -16.50
CA ALA A 247 -1.67 -14.85 -17.13
C ALA A 247 -1.92 -14.05 -18.42
N GLY A 248 -2.84 -14.56 -19.25
CA GLY A 248 -3.21 -13.97 -20.53
C GLY A 248 -2.40 -14.51 -21.70
N ASP A 249 -2.41 -13.77 -22.82
CA ASP A 249 -1.73 -14.16 -24.06
C ASP A 249 -0.23 -14.40 -23.87
N ASP A 250 0.31 -15.34 -24.64
CA ASP A 250 1.74 -15.67 -24.62
C ASP A 250 2.54 -14.57 -25.34
N ILE A 251 2.92 -13.56 -24.57
CA ILE A 251 3.77 -12.45 -25.00
C ILE A 251 5.12 -12.48 -24.30
N GLU A 252 6.13 -11.94 -24.97
CA GLU A 252 7.46 -11.79 -24.38
C GLU A 252 7.50 -10.55 -23.49
N PHE A 253 7.53 -10.77 -22.16
CA PHE A 253 7.68 -9.71 -21.17
C PHE A 253 9.11 -9.15 -21.11
N PRO A 254 9.30 -7.90 -20.62
CA PRO A 254 10.64 -7.31 -20.48
C PRO A 254 11.57 -8.22 -19.69
N SER A 255 12.83 -8.34 -20.13
CA SER A 255 13.83 -9.14 -19.44
C SER A 255 14.08 -8.64 -18.01
N ALA A 256 14.51 -9.53 -17.11
CA ALA A 256 14.82 -9.17 -15.72
C ALA A 256 15.80 -7.98 -15.62
N ALA A 257 16.74 -7.86 -16.56
CA ALA A 257 17.66 -6.72 -16.64
C ALA A 257 16.93 -5.39 -16.84
N ILE A 258 15.94 -5.33 -17.73
CA ILE A 258 15.10 -4.14 -17.93
C ILE A 258 14.22 -3.90 -16.71
N ARG A 259 13.65 -4.97 -16.13
CA ARG A 259 12.80 -4.85 -14.93
C ARG A 259 13.55 -4.31 -13.71
N SER A 260 14.85 -4.62 -13.61
CA SER A 260 15.73 -4.14 -12.54
C SER A 260 16.06 -2.65 -12.60
N GLY A 261 15.98 -2.04 -13.79
CA GLY A 261 16.32 -0.64 -14.02
C GLY A 261 15.22 0.35 -13.63
N ILE A 262 14.03 -0.14 -13.26
CA ILE A 262 12.92 0.73 -12.85
C ILE A 262 13.13 1.17 -11.39
N PRO A 263 13.30 2.49 -11.14
CA PRO A 263 13.42 3.02 -9.79
C PRO A 263 12.16 2.72 -8.98
N ASP A 264 12.31 2.50 -7.68
CA ASP A 264 11.20 2.57 -6.72
C ASP A 264 10.79 4.05 -6.58
N ASP A 265 10.07 4.55 -7.57
CA ASP A 265 9.60 5.93 -7.61
C ASP A 265 8.65 6.19 -6.44
N ASP A 266 8.80 7.35 -5.80
CA ASP A 266 7.94 7.81 -4.68
C ASP A 266 6.61 8.37 -5.21
N SER A 267 6.40 8.28 -6.52
CA SER A 267 5.16 8.64 -7.21
C SER A 267 3.95 7.94 -6.58
N THR A 268 2.92 8.74 -6.36
CA THR A 268 1.58 8.30 -5.93
C THR A 268 0.79 7.66 -7.07
N ALA A 269 1.31 7.68 -8.31
CA ALA A 269 0.64 7.08 -9.44
C ALA A 269 0.68 5.54 -9.34
N THR A 270 -0.50 4.93 -9.31
CA THR A 270 -0.65 3.47 -9.25
C THR A 270 -0.06 2.76 -10.48
N VAL A 271 -0.09 3.40 -11.64
CA VAL A 271 0.41 2.85 -12.91
C VAL A 271 1.42 3.81 -13.54
N VAL A 272 2.60 3.31 -13.85
CA VAL A 272 3.74 4.07 -14.40
C VAL A 272 4.15 3.49 -15.75
N PRO A 273 4.40 4.31 -16.77
CA PRO A 273 5.01 3.85 -18.02
C PRO A 273 6.47 3.45 -17.85
N VAL A 274 6.82 2.32 -18.43
CA VAL A 274 8.21 1.88 -18.52
C VAL A 274 8.89 2.64 -19.67
N ARG A 275 9.97 3.34 -19.32
CA ARG A 275 10.82 4.05 -20.28
C ARG A 275 12.14 3.32 -20.45
N ASP A 276 12.71 3.36 -21.65
CA ASP A 276 14.05 2.84 -21.89
C ASP A 276 15.13 3.79 -21.35
N ALA A 277 16.40 3.42 -21.50
CA ALA A 277 17.55 4.20 -21.04
C ALA A 277 17.65 5.58 -21.71
N GLU A 278 17.02 5.77 -22.87
CA GLU A 278 17.00 7.01 -23.64
C GLU A 278 15.74 7.85 -23.33
N GLY A 279 14.87 7.34 -22.46
CA GLY A 279 13.65 7.99 -22.00
C GLY A 279 12.43 7.76 -22.89
N ALA A 280 12.51 6.94 -23.93
CA ALA A 280 11.39 6.64 -24.81
C ALA A 280 10.45 5.58 -24.20
N ALA A 281 9.17 5.66 -24.54
CA ALA A 281 8.16 4.74 -24.01
C ALA A 281 8.32 3.36 -24.64
N THR A 282 8.46 2.33 -23.80
CA THR A 282 8.70 0.94 -24.25
C THR A 282 7.41 0.19 -24.59
N GLY A 283 6.24 0.81 -24.41
CA GLY A 283 4.95 0.16 -24.59
C GLY A 283 4.55 -0.76 -23.43
N TRP A 284 5.22 -0.65 -22.29
CA TRP A 284 4.89 -1.37 -21.06
C TRP A 284 4.42 -0.42 -19.96
N LEU A 285 3.48 -0.91 -19.16
CA LEU A 285 3.02 -0.27 -17.94
C LEU A 285 3.36 -1.18 -16.75
N VAL A 286 3.74 -0.54 -15.64
CA VAL A 286 4.04 -1.22 -14.38
C VAL A 286 3.22 -0.60 -13.26
N ALA A 287 2.63 -1.43 -12.41
CA ALA A 287 1.99 -1.02 -11.17
C ALA A 287 2.78 -1.54 -9.97
N ASN A 288 3.06 -0.65 -9.03
CA ASN A 288 3.84 -0.97 -7.84
C ASN A 288 2.92 -1.52 -6.73
N VAL A 289 3.21 -2.72 -6.26
CA VAL A 289 2.54 -3.36 -5.13
C VAL A 289 3.35 -3.04 -3.87
N ARG A 290 2.80 -2.22 -2.98
CA ARG A 290 3.50 -1.72 -1.80
C ARG A 290 3.06 -2.44 -0.52
N LEU A 291 4.03 -2.70 0.35
CA LEU A 291 3.84 -3.08 1.75
C LEU A 291 4.47 -1.98 2.61
N GLY A 292 3.64 -1.08 3.14
CA GLY A 292 4.12 0.15 3.77
C GLY A 292 4.80 1.07 2.75
N HIS A 293 6.09 1.38 2.98
CA HIS A 293 6.88 2.23 2.08
C HIS A 293 7.71 1.45 1.05
N GLU A 294 7.80 0.12 1.18
CA GLU A 294 8.60 -0.73 0.31
C GLU A 294 7.76 -1.31 -0.83
N VAL A 295 8.34 -1.39 -2.04
CA VAL A 295 7.74 -2.08 -3.18
C VAL A 295 8.00 -3.58 -3.02
N ALA A 296 6.95 -4.33 -2.70
CA ALA A 296 7.01 -5.76 -2.43
C ALA A 296 6.91 -6.61 -3.72
N ALA A 297 6.17 -6.12 -4.70
CA ALA A 297 5.99 -6.75 -6.00
C ALA A 297 5.65 -5.70 -7.08
N ARG A 298 5.67 -6.11 -8.34
CA ARG A 298 5.27 -5.28 -9.48
C ARG A 298 4.35 -6.07 -10.42
N ILE A 299 3.37 -5.37 -10.97
CA ILE A 299 2.43 -5.91 -11.97
C ILE A 299 2.74 -5.29 -13.32
N TRP A 300 3.09 -6.12 -14.29
CA TRP A 300 3.51 -5.73 -15.64
C TRP A 300 2.43 -6.10 -16.64
N PHE A 301 2.13 -5.18 -17.55
CA PHE A 301 1.19 -5.43 -18.64
C PHE A 301 1.47 -4.48 -19.82
N PRO A 302 1.16 -4.90 -21.06
CA PRO A 302 1.41 -4.06 -22.23
C PRO A 302 0.48 -2.83 -22.24
N GLY A 303 0.96 -1.69 -22.70
CA GLY A 303 0.16 -0.47 -22.84
C GLY A 303 0.95 0.84 -22.92
N ALA A 304 0.25 1.89 -23.36
CA ALA A 304 0.74 3.27 -23.31
C ALA A 304 -0.01 4.08 -22.24
N VAL A 305 0.59 5.18 -21.77
CA VAL A 305 -0.07 6.12 -20.83
C VAL A 305 -1.33 6.68 -21.47
N GLY A 306 -2.45 6.61 -20.77
CA GLY A 306 -3.76 7.04 -21.28
C GLY A 306 -4.50 6.00 -22.12
N ALA A 307 -3.91 4.82 -22.36
CA ALA A 307 -4.57 3.70 -23.05
C ALA A 307 -5.42 2.81 -22.13
N LEU A 308 -5.53 3.15 -20.84
CA LEU A 308 -6.40 2.47 -19.89
C LEU A 308 -7.66 3.30 -19.66
N ASP A 309 -8.82 2.66 -19.70
CA ASP A 309 -10.04 3.29 -19.22
C ASP A 309 -10.08 3.37 -17.69
N ALA A 310 -11.03 4.12 -17.15
CA ALA A 310 -11.18 4.29 -15.70
C ALA A 310 -11.45 2.97 -14.95
N LEU A 311 -12.04 1.97 -15.61
CA LEU A 311 -12.34 0.66 -15.02
C LEU A 311 -11.07 -0.18 -14.91
N GLN A 312 -10.23 -0.16 -15.95
CA GLN A 312 -8.96 -0.86 -16.02
C GLN A 312 -7.94 -0.29 -15.02
N VAL A 313 -7.88 1.04 -14.88
CA VAL A 313 -7.05 1.68 -13.84
C VAL A 313 -7.47 1.19 -12.45
N ARG A 314 -8.77 1.17 -12.15
CA ARG A 314 -9.30 0.65 -10.87
C ARG A 314 -9.04 -0.83 -10.68
N ALA A 315 -9.13 -1.64 -11.74
CA ALA A 315 -8.81 -3.06 -11.67
C ALA A 315 -7.36 -3.30 -11.24
N VAL A 316 -6.42 -2.52 -11.80
CA VAL A 316 -5.01 -2.59 -11.42
C VAL A 316 -4.80 -2.09 -9.99
N GLU A 317 -5.44 -1.00 -9.58
CA GLU A 317 -5.40 -0.50 -8.19
C GLU A 317 -5.86 -1.55 -7.17
N HIS A 318 -7.04 -2.14 -7.39
CA HIS A 318 -7.57 -3.18 -6.51
C HIS A 318 -6.71 -4.45 -6.57
N ALA A 319 -6.18 -4.83 -7.73
CA ALA A 319 -5.28 -5.97 -7.83
C ALA A 319 -4.00 -5.74 -7.03
N SER A 320 -3.40 -4.55 -7.09
CA SER A 320 -2.23 -4.21 -6.26
C SER A 320 -2.53 -4.41 -4.77
N ILE A 321 -3.69 -3.96 -4.28
CA ILE A 321 -4.10 -4.16 -2.88
C ILE A 321 -4.24 -5.66 -2.56
N VAL A 322 -4.90 -6.43 -3.42
CA VAL A 322 -5.14 -7.86 -3.18
C VAL A 322 -3.84 -8.66 -3.24
N VAL A 323 -2.91 -8.33 -4.15
CA VAL A 323 -1.57 -8.91 -4.21
C VAL A 323 -0.76 -8.55 -2.95
N SER A 324 -0.81 -7.31 -2.48
CA SER A 324 -0.15 -6.92 -1.20
C SER A 324 -0.64 -7.79 -0.04
N VAL A 325 -1.96 -8.00 0.08
CA VAL A 325 -2.54 -8.82 1.16
C VAL A 325 -2.10 -10.28 1.03
N GLU A 326 -2.08 -10.85 -0.18
CA GLU A 326 -1.65 -12.23 -0.39
C GLU A 326 -0.16 -12.43 -0.09
N LEU A 327 0.69 -11.47 -0.50
CA LEU A 327 2.12 -11.47 -0.14
C LEU A 327 2.33 -11.38 1.37
N LEU A 328 1.59 -10.52 2.06
CA LEU A 328 1.68 -10.41 3.52
C LEU A 328 1.27 -11.72 4.20
N ARG A 329 0.26 -12.41 3.68
CA ARG A 329 -0.19 -13.71 4.17
C ARG A 329 0.87 -14.79 3.99
N GLU A 330 1.48 -14.87 2.81
CA GLU A 330 2.58 -15.80 2.53
C GLU A 330 3.82 -15.51 3.39
N GLN A 331 4.20 -14.24 3.54
CA GLN A 331 5.31 -13.83 4.40
C GLN A 331 5.06 -14.17 5.87
N THR A 332 3.86 -13.88 6.38
CA THR A 332 3.48 -14.20 7.77
C THR A 332 3.50 -15.71 7.99
N ALA A 333 2.97 -16.51 7.05
CA ALA A 333 3.01 -17.95 7.13
C ALA A 333 4.45 -18.49 7.15
N ALA A 334 5.30 -17.99 6.25
CA ALA A 334 6.71 -18.37 6.19
C ALA A 334 7.49 -17.96 7.45
N GLU A 335 7.21 -16.79 8.02
CA GLU A 335 7.82 -16.33 9.27
C GLU A 335 7.39 -17.19 10.46
N VAL A 336 6.10 -17.51 10.57
CA VAL A 336 5.57 -18.39 11.62
C VAL A 336 6.19 -19.78 11.49
N GLU A 337 6.24 -20.37 10.29
CA GLU A 337 6.88 -21.68 10.08
C GLU A 337 8.37 -21.64 10.47
N ARG A 338 9.09 -20.57 10.09
CA ARG A 338 10.49 -20.36 10.46
C ARG A 338 10.68 -20.25 11.97
N ARG A 339 9.78 -19.54 12.67
CA ARG A 339 9.81 -19.42 14.13
C ARG A 339 9.54 -20.77 14.80
N LEU A 340 8.51 -21.50 14.36
CA LEU A 340 8.20 -22.83 14.87
C LEU A 340 9.34 -23.83 14.65
N ARG A 341 10.00 -23.79 13.48
CA ARG A 341 11.20 -24.58 13.21
C ARG A 341 12.37 -24.20 14.12
N GLY A 342 12.55 -22.91 14.41
CA GLY A 342 13.55 -22.41 15.35
C GLY A 342 13.31 -22.86 16.79
N GLU A 343 12.07 -22.77 17.27
CA GLU A 343 11.67 -23.28 18.59
C GLU A 343 11.81 -24.81 18.66
N LEU A 344 11.38 -25.53 17.63
CA LEU A 344 11.56 -26.97 17.53
C LEU A 344 13.04 -27.35 17.62
N LEU A 345 13.90 -26.68 16.86
CA LEU A 345 15.33 -26.92 16.92
C LEU A 345 15.87 -26.64 18.32
N ALA A 346 15.55 -25.50 18.93
CA ALA A 346 16.03 -25.17 20.28
C ALA A 346 15.64 -26.23 21.32
N ASP A 347 14.42 -26.75 21.25
CA ASP A 347 13.94 -27.83 22.13
C ASP A 347 14.67 -29.16 21.85
N VAL A 348 14.99 -29.46 20.59
CA VAL A 348 15.79 -30.65 20.21
C VAL A 348 17.24 -30.53 20.68
N LEU A 349 17.82 -29.33 20.64
CA LEU A 349 19.21 -29.08 21.05
C LEU A 349 19.38 -29.08 22.58
N THR A 350 18.33 -28.72 23.32
CA THR A 350 18.29 -28.77 24.79
C THR A 350 17.79 -30.11 25.33
N GLY A 351 17.02 -30.85 24.53
CA GLY A 351 16.67 -32.24 24.81
C GLY A 351 17.93 -33.08 24.93
N GLY A 352 18.09 -33.77 26.07
CA GLY A 352 19.23 -34.65 26.31
C GLY A 352 19.26 -35.86 25.37
N ALA A 353 19.93 -36.94 25.77
CA ALA A 353 20.12 -38.14 24.95
C ALA A 353 18.83 -38.86 24.49
N SER A 354 17.64 -38.43 24.93
CA SER A 354 16.37 -38.95 24.46
C SER A 354 15.34 -37.83 24.32
N LEU A 355 14.77 -37.70 23.13
CA LEU A 355 13.72 -36.73 22.83
C LEU A 355 12.37 -37.22 23.40
N SER A 356 11.55 -36.30 23.92
CA SER A 356 10.23 -36.67 24.44
C SER A 356 9.28 -37.07 23.29
N PRO A 357 8.31 -37.99 23.53
CA PRO A 357 7.32 -38.37 22.51
C PRO A 357 6.54 -37.18 21.93
N GLN A 358 6.26 -36.17 22.75
CA GLN A 358 5.56 -34.93 22.34
C GLN A 358 6.39 -34.11 21.35
N LEU A 359 7.72 -34.07 21.55
CA LEU A 359 8.64 -33.36 20.67
C LEU A 359 8.77 -34.07 19.31
N LEU A 360 8.82 -35.41 19.32
CA LEU A 360 8.84 -36.24 18.12
C LEU A 360 7.54 -36.07 17.31
N GLU A 361 6.37 -36.09 17.96
CA GLU A 361 5.09 -35.88 17.29
C GLU A 361 5.00 -34.47 16.66
N ARG A 362 5.48 -33.44 17.38
CA ARG A 362 5.54 -32.07 16.85
C ARG A 362 6.47 -31.96 15.64
N ALA A 363 7.62 -32.62 15.68
CA ALA A 363 8.55 -32.67 14.54
C ALA A 363 7.92 -33.35 13.32
N GLN A 364 7.26 -34.49 13.52
CA GLN A 364 6.58 -35.22 12.45
C GLN A 364 5.47 -34.38 11.80
N ARG A 365 4.69 -33.61 12.58
CA ARG A 365 3.68 -32.69 12.06
C ARG A 365 4.26 -31.56 11.19
N LEU A 366 5.51 -31.18 11.42
CA LEU A 366 6.25 -30.21 10.60
C LEU A 366 7.02 -30.88 9.43
N GLY A 367 6.89 -32.21 9.27
CA GLY A 367 7.53 -32.97 8.20
C GLY A 367 8.94 -33.46 8.50
N HIS A 368 9.40 -33.35 9.75
CA HIS A 368 10.73 -33.77 10.19
C HIS A 368 10.64 -35.09 10.96
N ASP A 369 11.37 -36.11 10.51
CA ASP A 369 11.47 -37.38 11.24
C ASP A 369 12.73 -37.38 12.09
N LEU A 370 12.61 -37.12 13.39
CA LEU A 370 13.74 -37.12 14.34
C LEU A 370 14.04 -38.51 14.93
N THR A 371 13.37 -39.57 14.46
CA THR A 371 13.61 -40.94 14.93
C THR A 371 14.78 -41.62 14.21
N VAL A 372 15.14 -41.13 13.03
CA VAL A 372 16.32 -41.60 12.28
C VAL A 372 17.61 -40.94 12.79
N ALA A 373 18.76 -41.50 12.40
CA ALA A 373 20.04 -40.90 12.70
C ALA A 373 20.21 -39.58 11.93
N HIS A 374 20.86 -38.59 12.54
CA HIS A 374 21.08 -37.29 11.93
C HIS A 374 22.54 -36.86 12.00
N VAL A 375 22.97 -36.21 10.93
CA VAL A 375 24.18 -35.40 10.87
C VAL A 375 23.79 -33.94 11.15
N ALA A 376 24.48 -33.29 12.09
CA ALA A 376 24.33 -31.86 12.29
C ALA A 376 25.32 -31.10 11.40
N ILE A 377 24.82 -30.08 10.73
CA ILE A 377 25.60 -29.16 9.91
C ILE A 377 25.45 -27.78 10.55
N VAL A 378 26.55 -27.17 10.94
CA VAL A 378 26.57 -25.83 11.52
C VAL A 378 27.37 -24.92 10.60
N ALA A 379 26.71 -23.88 10.10
CA ALA A 379 27.30 -22.94 9.17
C ALA A 379 27.38 -21.54 9.77
N THR A 380 28.43 -20.80 9.41
CA THR A 380 28.56 -19.36 9.63
C THR A 380 28.97 -18.66 8.35
N VAL A 381 28.75 -17.35 8.29
CA VAL A 381 29.16 -16.51 7.17
C VAL A 381 29.96 -15.32 7.69
N THR A 382 31.01 -14.95 6.97
CA THR A 382 31.81 -13.73 7.22
C THR A 382 31.76 -12.83 5.98
N GLY A 383 31.72 -11.52 6.17
CA GLY A 383 31.64 -10.57 5.04
C GLY A 383 31.63 -9.10 5.45
N PRO A 384 31.68 -8.18 4.48
CA PRO A 384 31.83 -6.75 4.75
C PRO A 384 30.52 -6.10 5.18
N GLY A 385 30.43 -5.70 6.45
CA GLY A 385 29.36 -4.87 6.99
C GLY A 385 28.10 -5.63 7.44
N GLU A 386 27.47 -5.14 8.52
CA GLU A 386 26.33 -5.83 9.16
C GLU A 386 25.11 -5.97 8.26
N ALA A 387 24.79 -4.95 7.46
CA ALA A 387 23.61 -4.98 6.59
C ALA A 387 23.76 -6.00 5.45
N ALA A 388 24.97 -6.17 4.90
CA ALA A 388 25.25 -7.21 3.90
C ALA A 388 25.15 -8.61 4.54
N LEU A 389 25.70 -8.78 5.74
CA LEU A 389 25.65 -10.03 6.48
C LEU A 389 24.21 -10.48 6.81
N ARG A 390 23.35 -9.54 7.26
CA ARG A 390 21.92 -9.82 7.52
C ARG A 390 21.18 -10.30 6.26
N ARG A 391 21.39 -9.62 5.12
CA ARG A 391 20.79 -10.02 3.84
C ARG A 391 21.30 -11.37 3.37
N ALA A 392 22.61 -11.62 3.52
CA ALA A 392 23.20 -12.91 3.17
C ALA A 392 22.63 -14.04 4.03
N TRP A 393 22.43 -13.81 5.34
CA TRP A 393 21.78 -14.76 6.24
C TRP A 393 20.35 -15.11 5.83
N GLN A 394 19.52 -14.10 5.56
CA GLN A 394 18.14 -14.31 5.14
C GLN A 394 18.07 -15.12 3.83
N ARG A 395 18.93 -14.79 2.85
CA ARG A 395 18.99 -15.54 1.59
C ARG A 395 19.51 -16.96 1.79
N ALA A 396 20.57 -17.16 2.57
CA ALA A 396 21.12 -18.47 2.85
C ALA A 396 20.09 -19.38 3.54
N LEU A 397 19.39 -18.87 4.56
CA LEU A 397 18.34 -19.62 5.25
C LEU A 397 17.20 -20.00 4.29
N ALA A 398 16.74 -19.06 3.44
CA ALA A 398 15.68 -19.32 2.48
C ALA A 398 16.08 -20.41 1.47
N VAL A 399 17.28 -20.33 0.90
CA VAL A 399 17.73 -21.28 -0.13
C VAL A 399 18.07 -22.64 0.47
N VAL A 400 18.66 -22.71 1.66
CA VAL A 400 18.90 -24.01 2.34
C VAL A 400 17.59 -24.64 2.79
N THR A 401 16.60 -23.85 3.23
CA THR A 401 15.24 -24.37 3.51
C THR A 401 14.57 -24.91 2.25
N GLN A 402 14.73 -24.23 1.12
CA GLN A 402 14.20 -24.68 -0.17
C GLN A 402 14.94 -25.93 -0.69
N LEU A 403 16.24 -26.03 -0.47
CA LEU A 403 16.99 -27.25 -0.76
C LEU A 403 16.45 -28.43 0.08
N ALA A 404 16.24 -28.21 1.38
CA ALA A 404 15.76 -29.24 2.28
C ALA A 404 14.36 -29.76 1.92
N SER A 405 13.49 -28.96 1.29
CA SER A 405 12.14 -29.42 0.90
C SER A 405 12.15 -30.51 -0.20
N ALA A 406 13.26 -30.69 -0.91
CA ALA A 406 13.43 -31.75 -1.91
C ALA A 406 13.76 -33.13 -1.32
N PHE A 407 14.01 -33.24 -0.01
CA PHE A 407 14.41 -34.48 0.66
C PHE A 407 13.29 -35.03 1.55
N ALA A 408 13.21 -36.36 1.62
CA ALA A 408 12.29 -37.09 2.49
C ALA A 408 13.05 -38.20 3.24
N PRO A 409 13.11 -38.17 4.59
CA PRO A 409 12.55 -37.16 5.50
C PRO A 409 13.15 -35.75 5.29
N ARG A 410 12.38 -34.70 5.61
CA ARG A 410 12.81 -33.31 5.38
C ARG A 410 13.86 -32.90 6.44
N PRO A 411 15.07 -32.44 6.05
CA PRO A 411 16.04 -31.87 6.99
C PRO A 411 15.44 -30.71 7.79
N LEU A 412 15.73 -30.64 9.10
CA LEU A 412 15.32 -29.53 9.95
C LEU A 412 16.33 -28.40 9.83
N VAL A 413 15.92 -27.28 9.24
CA VAL A 413 16.75 -26.10 9.00
C VAL A 413 16.25 -24.92 9.85
N ALA A 414 17.10 -24.37 10.72
CA ALA A 414 16.80 -23.15 11.46
C ALA A 414 18.08 -22.40 11.89
N THR A 415 17.90 -21.22 12.47
CA THR A 415 19.00 -20.43 13.05
C THR A 415 19.05 -20.60 14.56
N HIS A 416 20.23 -20.89 15.11
CA HIS A 416 20.46 -21.02 16.55
C HIS A 416 21.85 -20.49 16.93
N GLY A 417 21.95 -19.70 18.00
CA GLY A 417 23.24 -19.16 18.47
C GLY A 417 24.01 -18.31 17.45
N GLY A 418 23.32 -17.63 16.53
CA GLY A 418 23.95 -16.84 15.46
C GLY A 418 24.50 -17.67 14.28
N ALA A 419 24.28 -18.98 14.27
CA ALA A 419 24.65 -19.88 13.20
C ALA A 419 23.40 -20.48 12.52
N LEU A 420 23.56 -20.93 11.28
CA LEU A 420 22.58 -21.79 10.61
C LEU A 420 22.86 -23.23 11.01
N VAL A 421 21.84 -23.91 11.49
CA VAL A 421 21.91 -25.29 11.94
C VAL A 421 20.96 -26.12 11.09
N VAL A 422 21.48 -27.21 10.54
CA VAL A 422 20.71 -28.18 9.79
C VAL A 422 20.88 -29.55 10.43
N LEU A 423 19.78 -30.17 10.84
CA LEU A 423 19.76 -31.60 11.17
C LEU A 423 19.37 -32.35 9.92
N TRP A 424 20.35 -32.99 9.30
CA TRP A 424 20.19 -33.74 8.07
C TRP A 424 19.98 -35.21 8.38
N PRO A 425 18.88 -35.84 7.95
CA PRO A 425 18.64 -37.26 8.19
C PRO A 425 19.66 -38.08 7.41
N ASP A 426 20.39 -38.93 8.13
CA ASP A 426 21.37 -39.85 7.56
C ASP A 426 20.64 -41.01 6.88
N THR A 427 20.18 -40.73 5.66
CA THR A 427 19.59 -41.71 4.76
C THR A 427 20.63 -42.02 3.70
N ALA A 428 20.85 -43.31 3.42
CA ALA A 428 21.98 -43.84 2.66
C ALA A 428 22.01 -43.48 1.14
N ALA A 429 21.48 -42.33 0.73
CA ALA A 429 21.16 -42.00 -0.66
C ALA A 429 21.44 -40.54 -1.05
N ALA A 430 22.56 -39.95 -0.59
CA ALA A 430 23.03 -38.67 -1.14
C ALA A 430 24.28 -38.90 -2.01
N ASP A 431 24.22 -38.51 -3.29
CA ASP A 431 25.35 -38.54 -4.23
C ASP A 431 26.52 -37.66 -3.77
N GLU A 432 26.25 -36.69 -2.90
CA GLU A 432 27.22 -35.75 -2.35
C GLU A 432 27.01 -35.57 -0.84
N PRO A 433 28.08 -35.43 -0.04
CA PRO A 433 27.97 -35.19 1.39
C PRO A 433 27.12 -33.95 1.71
N PRO A 434 26.13 -34.04 2.62
CA PRO A 434 25.22 -32.94 2.95
C PRO A 434 25.89 -31.61 3.31
N GLY A 435 27.02 -31.65 4.04
CA GLY A 435 27.77 -30.45 4.39
C GLY A 435 28.38 -29.72 3.18
N VAL A 436 28.82 -30.46 2.16
CA VAL A 436 29.36 -29.89 0.92
C VAL A 436 28.26 -29.26 0.09
N LEU A 437 27.10 -29.93 0.02
CA LEU A 437 25.91 -29.41 -0.63
C LEU A 437 25.45 -28.09 0.00
N VAL A 438 25.33 -28.03 1.33
CA VAL A 438 24.95 -26.80 2.07
C VAL A 438 25.97 -25.70 1.84
N HIS A 439 27.27 -25.99 1.96
CA HIS A 439 28.34 -25.01 1.72
C HIS A 439 28.28 -24.42 0.30
N ARG A 440 28.15 -25.29 -0.73
CA ARG A 440 28.07 -24.86 -2.13
C ARG A 440 26.87 -23.94 -2.37
N VAL A 441 25.71 -24.29 -1.82
CA VAL A 441 24.50 -23.46 -1.94
C VAL A 441 24.70 -22.11 -1.27
N MET A 442 25.25 -22.07 -0.05
CA MET A 442 25.52 -20.81 0.65
C MET A 442 26.52 -19.94 -0.11
N ALA A 443 27.59 -20.52 -0.65
CA ALA A 443 28.60 -19.81 -1.43
C ALA A 443 28.05 -19.23 -2.75
N ARG A 444 27.02 -19.88 -3.35
CA ARG A 444 26.38 -19.41 -4.60
C ARG A 444 25.47 -18.21 -4.38
N VAL A 445 24.84 -18.13 -3.22
CA VAL A 445 23.74 -17.19 -2.92
C VAL A 445 24.24 -15.78 -2.62
N ALA A 446 25.47 -15.65 -2.14
CA ALA A 446 26.07 -14.36 -1.84
C ALA A 446 27.60 -14.47 -2.03
N PRO A 447 28.11 -14.25 -3.25
CA PRO A 447 29.56 -14.35 -3.54
C PRO A 447 30.40 -13.34 -2.74
N GLU A 448 29.79 -12.31 -2.17
CA GLU A 448 30.41 -11.32 -1.30
C GLU A 448 30.70 -11.81 0.13
N ILE A 449 30.22 -13.00 0.51
CA ILE A 449 30.47 -13.61 1.83
C ILE A 449 31.26 -14.92 1.72
N THR A 450 32.01 -15.22 2.77
CA THR A 450 32.73 -16.47 2.94
C THR A 450 31.95 -17.37 3.90
N ALA A 451 31.33 -18.42 3.37
CA ALA A 451 30.62 -19.41 4.17
C ALA A 451 31.60 -20.46 4.73
N THR A 452 31.49 -20.80 6.00
CA THR A 452 32.27 -21.90 6.62
C THR A 452 31.28 -22.86 7.26
N VAL A 453 31.44 -24.14 7.00
CA VAL A 453 30.49 -25.19 7.41
C VAL A 453 31.23 -26.27 8.17
N ALA A 454 30.71 -26.68 9.32
CA ALA A 454 31.19 -27.84 10.05
C ALA A 454 30.12 -28.93 10.11
N VAL A 455 30.56 -30.18 10.09
CA VAL A 455 29.70 -31.36 10.00
C VAL A 455 30.06 -32.33 11.12
N SER A 456 29.05 -32.84 11.83
CA SER A 456 29.23 -33.93 12.81
C SER A 456 29.22 -35.30 12.13
N ASP A 457 29.56 -36.33 12.89
CA ASP A 457 29.17 -37.69 12.51
C ASP A 457 27.66 -37.89 12.67
N SER A 458 27.17 -38.97 12.07
CA SER A 458 25.80 -39.44 12.25
C SER A 458 25.62 -39.96 13.69
N GLN A 459 24.63 -39.42 14.40
CA GLN A 459 24.27 -39.88 15.74
C GLN A 459 22.84 -40.43 15.76
N PRO A 460 22.58 -41.52 16.49
CA PRO A 460 21.23 -42.02 16.69
C PRO A 460 20.38 -41.01 17.50
N ALA A 461 19.13 -40.84 17.10
CA ALA A 461 18.05 -40.06 17.71
C ALA A 461 18.45 -39.05 18.82
N GLY A 462 18.47 -37.76 18.47
CA GLY A 462 18.78 -36.65 19.39
C GLY A 462 19.78 -35.69 18.77
N GLY A 463 19.34 -34.48 18.40
CA GLY A 463 20.17 -33.51 17.66
C GLY A 463 21.18 -32.73 18.49
N GLY A 464 21.06 -32.75 19.83
CA GLY A 464 21.87 -31.94 20.74
C GLY A 464 23.37 -32.30 20.72
N GLU A 465 23.71 -33.59 20.74
CA GLU A 465 25.10 -34.06 20.66
C GLU A 465 25.74 -33.67 19.33
N SER A 466 25.11 -34.07 18.21
CA SER A 466 25.57 -33.75 16.86
C SER A 466 25.81 -32.26 16.68
N TYR A 467 24.87 -31.42 17.15
CA TYR A 467 25.02 -29.96 17.10
C TYR A 467 26.23 -29.48 17.92
N ARG A 468 26.41 -29.96 19.14
CA ARG A 468 27.53 -29.56 20.01
C ARG A 468 28.88 -29.90 19.36
N ILE A 469 28.98 -31.10 18.79
CA ILE A 469 30.15 -31.57 18.07
C ILE A 469 30.44 -30.68 16.85
N ALA A 470 29.44 -30.48 15.97
CA ALA A 470 29.60 -29.65 14.78
C ALA A 470 29.90 -28.18 15.11
N LYS A 471 29.25 -27.62 16.14
CA LYS A 471 29.49 -26.25 16.60
C LYS A 471 30.91 -26.08 17.16
N GLY A 472 31.37 -27.04 17.98
CA GLY A 472 32.75 -27.05 18.47
C GLY A 472 33.77 -27.14 17.34
N ALA A 473 33.52 -28.02 16.37
CA ALA A 473 34.35 -28.16 15.18
C ALA A 473 34.44 -26.86 14.37
N LEU A 474 33.31 -26.16 14.20
CA LEU A 474 33.26 -24.86 13.53
C LEU A 474 34.10 -23.81 14.27
N ASP A 475 33.92 -23.68 15.58
CA ASP A 475 34.60 -22.66 16.37
C ASP A 475 36.13 -22.86 16.38
N ILE A 476 36.59 -24.11 16.41
CA ILE A 476 38.02 -24.46 16.30
C ILE A 476 38.56 -24.12 14.91
N ALA A 477 37.81 -24.45 13.85
CA ALA A 477 38.22 -24.13 12.49
C ALA A 477 38.37 -22.62 12.26
N LEU A 478 37.41 -21.83 12.73
CA LEU A 478 37.44 -20.37 12.61
C LEU A 478 38.65 -19.77 13.34
N GLN A 479 38.99 -20.29 14.52
CA GLN A 479 40.18 -19.85 15.27
C GLN A 479 41.49 -20.23 14.61
N ALA A 480 41.53 -21.38 13.93
CA ALA A 480 42.65 -21.77 13.10
C ALA A 480 42.73 -20.97 11.79
N GLY A 481 41.84 -19.99 11.57
CA GLY A 481 41.78 -19.19 10.34
C GLY A 481 41.23 -19.95 9.14
N ARG A 482 40.66 -21.15 9.34
CA ARG A 482 40.02 -21.91 8.26
C ARG A 482 38.65 -21.30 8.00
N THR A 483 38.54 -20.57 6.89
CA THR A 483 37.30 -19.95 6.43
C THR A 483 37.05 -20.36 4.98
N GLY A 484 35.77 -20.41 4.57
CA GLY A 484 35.43 -20.74 3.17
C GLY A 484 35.51 -22.23 2.87
N THR A 485 35.46 -23.08 3.90
CA THR A 485 35.68 -24.52 3.81
C THR A 485 34.58 -25.30 4.52
N VAL A 486 34.46 -26.58 4.13
CA VAL A 486 33.73 -27.60 4.89
C VAL A 486 34.72 -28.27 5.83
N VAL A 487 34.35 -28.44 7.09
CA VAL A 487 35.18 -29.03 8.14
C VAL A 487 34.45 -30.24 8.71
N THR A 488 35.13 -31.37 8.69
CA THR A 488 34.70 -32.63 9.32
C THR A 488 35.53 -32.88 10.58
N LEU A 489 35.12 -33.85 11.39
CA LEU A 489 35.88 -34.21 12.59
C LEU A 489 37.25 -34.80 12.27
N ASP A 490 37.36 -35.53 11.15
CA ASP A 490 38.62 -36.09 10.65
C ASP A 490 39.64 -35.00 10.34
N ASP A 491 39.19 -33.80 9.95
CA ASP A 491 40.06 -32.64 9.66
C ASP A 491 40.68 -32.00 10.92
N LEU A 492 40.19 -32.36 12.11
CA LEU A 492 40.56 -31.77 13.41
C LEU A 492 41.45 -32.68 14.28
N GLY A 493 41.69 -33.92 13.85
CA GLY A 493 42.56 -34.86 14.56
C GLY A 493 42.10 -35.13 15.99
N ILE A 494 43.02 -35.03 16.97
CA ILE A 494 42.73 -35.32 18.39
C ILE A 494 41.63 -34.43 18.96
N VAL A 495 41.50 -33.20 18.46
CA VAL A 495 40.47 -32.26 18.91
C VAL A 495 39.08 -32.75 18.51
N GLY A 496 38.94 -33.37 17.33
CA GLY A 496 37.69 -34.00 16.89
C GLY A 496 37.28 -35.14 17.83
N LEU A 497 38.23 -36.00 18.23
CA LEU A 497 37.98 -37.08 19.19
C LEU A 497 37.55 -36.55 20.57
N LEU A 498 38.17 -35.46 21.04
CA LEU A 498 37.80 -34.83 22.31
C LEU A 498 36.39 -34.23 22.29
N LEU A 499 35.93 -33.73 21.13
CA LEU A 499 34.56 -33.21 20.97
C LEU A 499 33.50 -34.31 21.03
N GLN A 500 33.82 -35.54 20.61
CA GLN A 500 32.92 -36.69 20.64
C GLN A 500 32.77 -37.32 22.04
N LEU A 501 33.61 -36.95 23.01
CA LEU A 501 33.53 -37.49 24.37
C LEU A 501 32.39 -36.83 25.15
N ASP A 502 31.32 -37.59 25.37
CA ASP A 502 30.13 -37.15 26.10
C ASP A 502 30.28 -37.21 27.64
N ASP A 503 31.46 -36.87 28.16
CA ASP A 503 31.69 -36.73 29.61
C ASP A 503 32.47 -35.43 29.92
N PRO A 504 31.74 -34.30 30.00
CA PRO A 504 32.31 -33.00 30.38
C PRO A 504 33.08 -33.05 31.68
N VAL A 505 32.58 -33.82 32.65
CA VAL A 505 33.13 -33.88 34.00
C VAL A 505 34.50 -34.56 33.96
N LYS A 506 34.65 -35.67 33.23
CA LYS A 506 35.94 -36.34 33.07
C LYS A 506 36.95 -35.49 32.30
N LEU A 507 36.51 -34.80 31.26
CA LEU A 507 37.37 -33.90 30.48
C LEU A 507 37.88 -32.74 31.34
N THR A 508 36.97 -32.03 32.01
CA THR A 508 37.34 -30.93 32.92
C THR A 508 38.18 -31.43 34.10
N ALA A 509 37.93 -32.62 34.63
CA ALA A 509 38.76 -33.23 35.66
C ALA A 509 40.17 -33.58 35.14
N PHE A 510 40.31 -34.04 33.90
CA PHE A 510 41.62 -34.27 33.28
C PHE A 510 42.40 -32.96 33.10
N ALA A 511 41.75 -31.93 32.56
CA ALA A 511 42.35 -30.60 32.42
C ALA A 511 42.71 -30.02 33.79
N GLY A 512 41.83 -30.11 34.79
CA GLY A 512 42.06 -29.65 36.15
C GLY A 512 43.21 -30.37 36.85
N ARG A 513 43.35 -31.70 36.68
CA ARG A 513 44.50 -32.43 37.23
C ARG A 513 45.84 -32.02 36.60
N THR A 514 45.82 -31.67 35.32
CA THR A 514 47.06 -31.37 34.56
C THR A 514 47.45 -29.89 34.67
N LEU A 515 46.46 -28.99 34.62
CA LEU A 515 46.64 -27.53 34.55
C LEU A 515 46.26 -26.80 35.84
N GLY A 516 45.57 -27.46 36.78
CA GLY A 516 45.14 -26.88 38.05
C GLY A 516 46.25 -26.17 38.83
N PRO A 517 47.44 -26.77 39.01
CA PRO A 517 48.55 -26.09 39.70
C PRO A 517 48.97 -24.77 39.06
N LEU A 518 48.79 -24.61 37.74
CA LEU A 518 49.09 -23.37 37.03
C LEU A 518 47.97 -22.34 37.17
N LEU A 519 46.71 -22.79 37.09
CA LEU A 519 45.53 -21.95 37.26
C LEU A 519 45.47 -21.35 38.67
N ASP A 520 45.66 -22.19 39.68
CA ASP A 520 45.67 -21.77 41.09
C ASP A 520 46.81 -20.78 41.35
N TYR A 521 48.00 -21.07 40.82
CA TYR A 521 49.15 -20.19 40.98
C TYR A 521 48.95 -18.84 40.29
N ASP A 522 48.45 -18.82 39.04
CA ASP A 522 48.15 -17.58 38.32
C ASP A 522 47.09 -16.74 39.04
N ALA A 523 46.06 -17.37 39.63
CA ALA A 523 45.04 -16.70 40.41
C ALA A 523 45.61 -16.09 41.71
N ASP A 524 46.39 -16.87 42.47
CA ASP A 524 46.93 -16.47 43.77
C ASP A 524 48.03 -15.40 43.64
N HIS A 525 48.82 -15.44 42.57
CA HIS A 525 50.00 -14.59 42.40
C HIS A 525 49.85 -13.55 41.29
N ARG A 526 48.69 -13.49 40.62
CA ARG A 526 48.41 -12.64 39.44
C ARG A 526 49.48 -12.77 38.36
N THR A 527 49.90 -14.00 38.07
CA THR A 527 50.86 -14.31 37.01
C THR A 527 50.17 -14.75 35.72
N GLU A 528 50.96 -14.99 34.67
CA GLU A 528 50.47 -15.41 33.34
C GLU A 528 51.21 -16.67 32.84
N LEU A 529 51.41 -17.64 33.73
CA LEU A 529 52.07 -18.90 33.40
C LEU A 529 51.26 -19.69 32.36
N MET A 530 49.93 -19.67 32.44
CA MET A 530 49.05 -20.32 31.48
C MET A 530 49.22 -19.76 30.06
N SER A 531 49.22 -18.42 29.94
CA SER A 531 49.47 -17.72 28.66
C SER A 531 50.86 -18.02 28.10
N THR A 532 51.85 -18.11 29.00
CA THR A 532 53.23 -18.43 28.62
C THR A 532 53.34 -19.85 28.07
N LEU A 533 52.71 -20.83 28.72
CA LEU A 533 52.70 -22.23 28.27
C LEU A 533 52.01 -22.38 26.90
N ARG A 534 50.86 -21.74 26.71
CA ARG A 534 50.14 -21.74 25.42
C ARG A 534 51.00 -21.20 24.30
N THR A 535 51.60 -20.03 24.52
CA THR A 535 52.42 -19.37 23.51
C THR A 535 53.68 -20.18 23.23
N TYR A 536 54.24 -20.83 24.27
CA TYR A 536 55.38 -21.73 24.12
C TYR A 536 55.11 -22.89 23.16
N PHE A 537 53.97 -23.58 23.33
CA PHE A 537 53.58 -24.65 22.39
C PHE A 537 53.20 -24.11 21.01
N ALA A 538 52.52 -22.96 20.92
CA ALA A 538 52.20 -22.33 19.64
C ALA A 538 53.46 -21.94 18.84
N CYS A 539 54.52 -21.54 19.53
CA CYS A 539 55.84 -21.24 18.97
C CYS A 539 56.72 -22.49 18.81
N LYS A 540 56.15 -23.69 18.75
CA LYS A 540 56.88 -24.96 18.56
C LYS A 540 57.99 -25.19 19.59
N GLN A 541 57.74 -24.78 20.85
CA GLN A 541 58.69 -24.89 21.96
C GLN A 541 59.97 -24.05 21.80
N ASP A 542 59.96 -23.02 20.94
CA ASP A 542 61.04 -22.05 20.79
C ASP A 542 60.90 -20.90 21.81
N ARG A 543 61.87 -20.79 22.72
CA ARG A 543 61.86 -19.78 23.78
C ARG A 543 62.00 -18.35 23.27
N SER A 544 62.78 -18.14 22.21
CA SER A 544 63.01 -16.82 21.61
C SER A 544 61.78 -16.35 20.85
N ALA A 545 61.16 -17.23 20.06
CA ALA A 545 59.90 -16.93 19.37
C ALA A 545 58.75 -16.67 20.37
N THR A 546 58.69 -17.44 21.46
CA THR A 546 57.71 -17.24 22.54
C THR A 546 57.88 -15.88 23.22
N ALA A 547 59.13 -15.49 23.49
CA ALA A 547 59.44 -14.20 24.12
C ALA A 547 59.04 -13.02 23.22
N ALA A 548 59.28 -13.13 21.91
CA ALA A 548 58.84 -12.15 20.93
C ALA A 548 57.31 -12.06 20.86
N ALA A 549 56.60 -13.19 20.84
CA ALA A 549 55.14 -13.25 20.80
C ALA A 549 54.47 -12.68 22.06
N LEU A 550 55.06 -12.90 23.23
CA LEU A 550 54.58 -12.36 24.51
C LEU A 550 55.07 -10.95 24.82
N VAL A 551 55.93 -10.37 23.98
CA VAL A 551 56.57 -9.06 24.20
C VAL A 551 57.30 -9.00 25.55
N VAL A 552 58.07 -10.05 25.86
CA VAL A 552 58.89 -10.14 27.08
C VAL A 552 60.32 -10.56 26.76
N HIS A 553 61.24 -10.44 27.72
CA HIS A 553 62.61 -10.90 27.54
C HIS A 553 62.68 -12.45 27.55
N PRO A 554 63.54 -13.10 26.74
CA PRO A 554 63.70 -14.57 26.72
C PRO A 554 64.00 -15.20 28.09
N ASN A 555 64.75 -14.50 28.94
CA ASN A 555 65.02 -14.94 30.32
C ASN A 555 63.74 -15.05 31.16
N THR A 556 62.75 -14.17 30.95
CA THR A 556 61.47 -14.21 31.65
C THR A 556 60.67 -15.43 31.23
N VAL A 557 60.65 -15.77 29.93
CA VAL A 557 60.04 -17.02 29.44
C VAL A 557 60.73 -18.23 30.07
N ALA A 558 62.06 -18.28 30.08
CA ALA A 558 62.81 -19.36 30.70
C ALA A 558 62.56 -19.49 32.22
N GLN A 559 62.36 -18.37 32.92
CA GLN A 559 61.98 -18.37 34.33
C GLN A 559 60.55 -18.90 34.54
N ARG A 560 59.59 -18.44 33.72
CA ARG A 560 58.18 -18.89 33.77
C ARG A 560 58.05 -20.38 33.43
N LEU A 561 58.77 -20.88 32.42
CA LEU A 561 58.80 -22.30 32.05
C LEU A 561 59.36 -23.18 33.18
N ARG A 562 60.50 -22.79 33.79
CA ARG A 562 61.05 -23.50 34.97
C ARG A 562 60.07 -23.51 36.13
N ARG A 563 59.31 -22.42 36.31
CA ARG A 563 58.26 -22.35 37.34
C ARG A 563 57.12 -23.31 37.03
N ILE A 564 56.69 -23.42 35.77
CA ILE A 564 55.67 -24.38 35.32
C ILE A 564 56.12 -25.82 35.57
N GLU A 565 57.34 -26.18 35.16
CA GLU A 565 57.94 -27.50 35.39
C GLU A 565 57.98 -27.86 36.88
N HIS A 566 58.36 -26.89 37.73
CA HIS A 566 58.41 -27.10 39.18
C HIS A 566 57.03 -27.26 39.82
N LEU A 567 56.07 -26.39 39.46
CA LEU A 567 54.70 -26.43 40.01
C LEU A 567 53.96 -27.72 39.63
N CYS A 568 54.18 -28.22 38.42
CA CYS A 568 53.53 -29.43 37.92
C CYS A 568 54.35 -30.71 38.18
N ALA A 569 55.60 -30.57 38.65
CA ALA A 569 56.57 -31.66 38.80
C ALA A 569 56.76 -32.49 37.50
N VAL A 570 56.95 -31.80 36.37
CA VAL A 570 57.11 -32.40 35.04
C VAL A 570 58.30 -31.81 34.28
N ASP A 571 58.75 -32.52 33.26
CA ASP A 571 59.69 -32.01 32.25
C ASP A 571 58.92 -31.69 30.97
N LEU A 572 58.86 -30.41 30.57
CA LEU A 572 58.15 -29.98 29.36
C LEU A 572 58.85 -30.40 28.06
N ALA A 573 60.10 -30.87 28.12
CA ALA A 573 60.79 -31.44 26.97
C ALA A 573 60.40 -32.90 26.71
N ASP A 574 59.77 -33.59 27.68
CA ASP A 574 59.28 -34.95 27.49
C ASP A 574 58.11 -34.97 26.49
N PRO A 575 58.16 -35.81 25.44
CA PRO A 575 57.10 -35.88 24.43
C PRO A 575 55.73 -36.30 24.99
N GLY A 576 55.70 -37.19 25.98
CA GLY A 576 54.49 -37.63 26.66
C GLY A 576 53.86 -36.50 27.46
N VAL A 577 54.68 -35.75 28.22
CA VAL A 577 54.24 -34.57 28.96
C VAL A 577 53.74 -33.48 28.01
N THR A 578 54.49 -33.20 26.93
CA THR A 578 54.10 -32.23 25.90
C THR A 578 52.72 -32.56 25.33
N THR A 579 52.49 -33.83 25.00
CA THR A 579 51.22 -34.31 24.46
C THR A 579 50.10 -34.16 25.50
N GLN A 580 50.36 -34.56 26.75
CA GLN A 580 49.40 -34.46 27.84
C GLN A 580 49.00 -33.01 28.13
N PHE A 581 49.96 -32.09 28.25
CA PHE A 581 49.70 -30.68 28.51
C PHE A 581 49.05 -29.99 27.31
N SER A 582 49.43 -30.35 26.08
CA SER A 582 48.76 -29.85 24.87
C SER A 582 47.30 -30.29 24.83
N ALA A 583 47.01 -31.56 25.11
CA ALA A 583 45.65 -32.08 25.20
C ALA A 583 44.86 -31.41 26.35
N ALA A 584 45.48 -31.21 27.51
CA ALA A 584 44.84 -30.54 28.64
C ALA A 584 44.49 -29.07 28.32
N LEU A 585 45.35 -28.36 27.59
CA LEU A 585 45.07 -27.00 27.10
C LEU A 585 43.90 -26.98 26.12
N MET A 586 43.86 -27.93 25.18
CA MET A 586 42.73 -28.09 24.24
C MET A 586 41.43 -28.37 24.99
N VAL A 587 41.44 -29.27 25.97
CA VAL A 587 40.25 -29.59 26.77
C VAL A 587 39.80 -28.38 27.60
N HIS A 588 40.74 -27.65 28.19
CA HIS A 588 40.43 -26.42 28.93
C HIS A 588 39.80 -25.35 28.01
N ASP A 589 40.27 -25.22 26.77
CA ASP A 589 39.68 -24.32 25.77
C ASP A 589 38.27 -24.69 25.35
N ILE A 590 38.00 -25.98 25.19
CA ILE A 590 36.67 -26.50 24.86
C ILE A 590 35.74 -26.32 26.07
N ALA A 591 36.21 -26.60 27.28
CA ALA A 591 35.41 -26.52 28.51
C ALA A 591 35.08 -25.08 28.91
N ALA A 592 35.98 -24.12 28.69
CA ALA A 592 35.73 -22.70 28.96
C ALA A 592 34.69 -22.05 28.01
N ARG A 593 34.26 -22.77 26.97
CA ARG A 593 33.27 -22.34 25.98
C ARG A 593 31.90 -23.01 26.13
N ARG A 594 31.80 -23.99 27.04
CA ARG A 594 30.52 -24.51 27.54
C ARG A 594 29.97 -23.53 28.57
#